data_AF-A0A2D7GFG3-F1
#
_entry.id   AF-A0A2D7GFG3-F1
#
_cell.length_a   1.000
_cell.length_b   1.000
_cell.length_c   1.000
_cell.angle_alpha   90.00
_cell.angle_beta   90.00
_cell.angle_gamma   90.00
#
_symmetry.space_group_name_H-M   'P 1'
#
loop_
_entity.id
_entity.type
_entity.pdbx_description
1 polymer ?
#
loop_
_entity_poly.entity_id
_entity_poly.type
_entity_poly.pdbx_seq_one_letter_code
_entity_poly.pdbx_strand_id
1 'polypeptide(L)'
;MKINFKTRQLVRSSLRGYLSTEFDSKNFKNVKTSMNKPFPYSTFTLAAFDYDLSPILLLSDLSEHTKNIQEKNSASLLLCEESKLYNLFQKFDNKFSSYEDPMSRPRVTLIGKLKKTKDSNHRKRFISRHPASNLYANFKDMNFYKMDVKSAHLIGGFAQVKWFTSEEILCKNFSNFKESEENIITHMNSSHKTSIKMYVNNLMKNEISSTQRKGDWNITGIDPDGFDLRKKKDTARYFFEKEVFNAKKLRGIFVNLHKKSSEIN
;
A
#
# COMPACT_ATOMS: atom_id res chain seq x y z
N MET A 1 -8.31 15.71 -8.89
CA MET A 1 -8.38 14.25 -8.71
C MET A 1 -9.55 13.91 -7.77
N LYS A 2 -10.42 12.95 -8.11
CA LYS A 2 -11.56 12.55 -7.25
C LYS A 2 -11.06 11.99 -5.90
N ILE A 3 -11.82 12.22 -4.82
CA ILE A 3 -11.40 11.84 -3.47
C ILE A 3 -11.15 10.34 -3.32
N ASN A 4 -11.97 9.49 -3.94
CA ASN A 4 -11.78 8.04 -3.94
C ASN A 4 -10.42 7.62 -4.55
N PHE A 5 -10.01 8.24 -5.66
CA PHE A 5 -8.72 7.96 -6.27
C PHE A 5 -7.55 8.45 -5.41
N LYS A 6 -7.67 9.62 -4.77
CA LYS A 6 -6.67 10.08 -3.77
C LYS A 6 -6.55 9.12 -2.59
N THR A 7 -7.67 8.59 -2.09
CA THR A 7 -7.69 7.59 -1.01
C THR A 7 -7.02 6.29 -1.45
N ARG A 8 -7.26 5.82 -2.69
CA ARG A 8 -6.53 4.68 -3.26
C ARG A 8 -5.03 4.92 -3.26
N GLN A 9 -4.58 6.10 -3.66
CA GLN A 9 -3.15 6.43 -3.63
C GLN A 9 -2.55 6.41 -2.22
N LEU A 10 -3.28 6.88 -1.21
CA LEU A 10 -2.88 6.74 0.20
C LEU A 10 -2.70 5.26 0.55
N VAL A 11 -3.71 4.43 0.29
CA VAL A 11 -3.64 2.97 0.54
C VAL A 11 -2.42 2.36 -0.15
N ARG A 12 -2.25 2.60 -1.46
CA ARG A 12 -1.15 2.07 -2.27
C ARG A 12 0.24 2.52 -1.82
N SER A 13 0.33 3.71 -1.24
CA SER A 13 1.60 4.27 -0.76
C SER A 13 2.05 3.66 0.58
N SER A 14 1.11 3.14 1.39
CA SER A 14 1.43 2.53 2.67
C SER A 14 2.20 1.21 2.51
N LEU A 15 3.25 1.03 3.29
CA LEU A 15 4.04 -0.20 3.41
C LEU A 15 3.61 -1.04 4.61
N ARG A 16 3.00 -0.38 5.61
CA ARG A 16 2.58 -0.99 6.87
C ARG A 16 1.26 -0.41 7.35
N GLY A 17 0.64 -1.12 8.27
CA GLY A 17 -0.60 -0.70 8.89
C GLY A 17 -0.78 -1.27 10.29
N TYR A 18 -1.88 -0.87 10.90
CA TYR A 18 -2.32 -1.37 12.20
C TYR A 18 -3.56 -2.24 11.96
N LEU A 19 -3.39 -3.54 12.15
CA LEU A 19 -4.44 -4.54 12.01
C LEU A 19 -5.18 -4.66 13.33
N SER A 20 -6.48 -4.41 13.30
CA SER A 20 -7.37 -4.58 14.45
C SER A 20 -8.26 -5.82 14.24
N THR A 21 -8.32 -6.65 15.28
CA THR A 21 -9.11 -7.88 15.35
C THR A 21 -9.84 -7.93 16.69
N GLU A 22 -10.85 -8.79 16.81
CA GLU A 22 -11.42 -9.10 18.12
C GLU A 22 -10.52 -10.12 18.82
N PHE A 23 -10.13 -9.83 20.06
CA PHE A 23 -9.31 -10.70 20.89
C PHE A 23 -10.14 -11.26 22.02
N ASP A 24 -10.19 -12.58 22.11
CA ASP A 24 -10.77 -13.29 23.24
C ASP A 24 -9.66 -14.02 24.00
N SER A 25 -9.40 -13.59 25.24
CA SER A 25 -8.35 -14.15 26.08
C SER A 25 -8.54 -15.64 26.38
N LYS A 26 -9.77 -16.16 26.28
CA LYS A 26 -10.08 -17.58 26.47
C LYS A 26 -9.47 -18.48 25.38
N ASN A 27 -9.15 -17.91 24.22
CA ASN A 27 -8.54 -18.66 23.11
C ASN A 27 -7.03 -18.88 23.28
N PHE A 28 -6.44 -18.41 24.38
CA PHE A 28 -5.00 -18.44 24.59
C PHE A 28 -4.63 -18.96 25.97
N LYS A 29 -3.64 -19.86 26.02
CA LYS A 29 -3.17 -20.46 27.29
C LYS A 29 -2.30 -19.52 28.13
N ASN A 30 -1.50 -18.66 27.49
CA ASN A 30 -0.43 -17.89 28.14
C ASN A 30 -0.60 -16.37 28.01
N VAL A 31 -1.83 -15.87 28.02
CA VAL A 31 -2.09 -14.42 27.93
C VAL A 31 -2.29 -13.84 29.33
N LYS A 32 -1.52 -12.81 29.66
CA LYS A 32 -1.65 -12.05 30.91
C LYS A 32 -2.48 -10.79 30.64
N THR A 33 -3.77 -10.86 30.92
CA THR A 33 -4.68 -9.71 30.81
C THR A 33 -5.73 -9.78 31.91
N SER A 34 -6.17 -8.62 32.40
CA SER A 34 -7.31 -8.49 33.30
C SER A 34 -8.66 -8.41 32.57
N MET A 35 -8.63 -8.42 31.23
CA MET A 35 -9.82 -8.36 30.38
C MET A 35 -10.42 -9.77 30.18
N ASN A 36 -11.62 -9.98 30.69
CA ASN A 36 -12.30 -11.29 30.73
C ASN A 36 -13.41 -11.45 29.65
N LYS A 37 -13.63 -10.42 28.84
CA LYS A 37 -14.57 -10.40 27.70
C LYS A 37 -13.80 -10.08 26.42
N PRO A 38 -14.29 -10.46 25.23
CA PRO A 38 -13.66 -10.09 23.98
C PRO A 38 -13.45 -8.57 23.86
N PHE A 39 -12.30 -8.15 23.34
CA PHE A 39 -11.95 -6.73 23.19
C PHE A 39 -11.22 -6.45 21.88
N PRO A 40 -11.25 -5.20 21.36
CA PRO A 40 -10.46 -4.83 20.19
C PRO A 40 -8.97 -4.92 20.48
N TYR A 41 -8.24 -5.65 19.63
CA TYR A 41 -6.80 -5.81 19.71
C TYR A 41 -6.16 -5.32 18.42
N SER A 42 -5.21 -4.40 18.54
CA SER A 42 -4.50 -3.83 17.40
C SER A 42 -3.03 -4.22 17.42
N THR A 43 -2.50 -4.55 16.25
CA THR A 43 -1.10 -4.94 16.07
C THR A 43 -0.52 -4.34 14.79
N PHE A 44 0.80 -4.19 14.75
CA PHE A 44 1.52 -3.73 13.58
C PHE A 44 1.66 -4.85 12.54
N THR A 45 1.48 -4.54 11.26
CA THR A 45 1.74 -5.49 10.17
C THR A 45 2.26 -4.79 8.91
N LEU A 46 3.04 -5.52 8.11
CA LEU A 46 3.40 -5.09 6.76
C LEU A 46 2.23 -5.35 5.80
N ALA A 47 2.04 -4.44 4.85
CA ALA A 47 0.98 -4.53 3.86
C ALA A 47 1.53 -4.44 2.44
N ALA A 48 1.02 -5.31 1.57
CA ALA A 48 1.03 -5.11 0.13
C ALA A 48 -0.41 -5.06 -0.38
N PHE A 49 -0.60 -4.80 -1.68
CA PHE A 49 -1.94 -4.66 -2.25
C PHE A 49 -2.04 -5.36 -3.59
N ASP A 50 -3.13 -6.09 -3.78
CA ASP A 50 -3.50 -6.69 -5.07
C ASP A 50 -4.03 -5.61 -6.03
N TYR A 51 -4.16 -5.91 -7.33
CA TYR A 51 -4.52 -4.91 -8.35
C TYR A 51 -5.88 -4.24 -8.09
N ASP A 52 -6.80 -4.90 -7.39
CA ASP A 52 -8.11 -4.36 -6.97
C ASP A 52 -8.06 -3.40 -5.77
N LEU A 53 -6.88 -3.22 -5.15
CA LEU A 53 -6.60 -2.47 -3.90
C LEU A 53 -6.72 -3.33 -2.61
N SER A 54 -7.11 -4.60 -2.70
CA SER A 54 -7.23 -5.44 -1.51
C SER A 54 -5.88 -5.63 -0.81
N PRO A 55 -5.81 -5.40 0.51
CA PRO A 55 -4.64 -5.72 1.32
C PRO A 55 -4.23 -7.19 1.21
N ILE A 56 -2.93 -7.40 1.06
CA ILE A 56 -2.24 -8.68 1.17
C ILE A 56 -1.35 -8.60 2.40
N LEU A 57 -1.53 -9.53 3.33
CA LEU A 57 -0.76 -9.65 4.57
C LEU A 57 -0.05 -11.00 4.61
N LEU A 58 1.09 -11.06 5.29
CA LEU A 58 1.82 -12.30 5.57
C LEU A 58 1.85 -12.50 7.08
N LEU A 59 1.13 -13.50 7.58
CA LEU A 59 0.86 -13.68 9.00
C LEU A 59 1.27 -15.09 9.47
N SER A 60 1.84 -15.18 10.68
CA SER A 60 2.20 -16.45 11.32
C SER A 60 0.99 -17.06 12.03
N ASP A 61 0.71 -18.34 11.81
CA ASP A 61 -0.30 -19.12 12.53
C ASP A 61 -0.04 -19.15 14.06
N LEU A 62 1.17 -18.81 14.51
CA LEU A 62 1.51 -18.74 15.93
C LEU A 62 1.00 -17.46 16.61
N SER A 63 0.85 -16.38 15.84
CA SER A 63 0.50 -15.04 16.34
C SER A 63 -0.95 -14.92 16.79
N GLU A 64 -1.19 -14.05 17.77
CA GLU A 64 -2.51 -13.83 18.35
C GLU A 64 -3.51 -13.28 17.35
N HIS A 65 -3.11 -12.29 16.55
CA HIS A 65 -3.97 -11.72 15.52
C HIS A 65 -4.38 -12.75 14.45
N THR A 66 -3.53 -13.74 14.16
CA THR A 66 -3.88 -14.80 13.19
C THR A 66 -4.87 -15.78 13.79
N LYS A 67 -4.69 -16.18 15.05
CA LYS A 67 -5.67 -16.99 15.78
C LYS A 67 -7.02 -16.27 15.90
N ASN A 68 -7.01 -14.97 16.20
CA ASN A 68 -8.22 -14.15 16.20
C ASN A 68 -8.93 -14.19 14.84
N ILE A 69 -8.20 -14.07 13.72
CA ILE A 69 -8.77 -14.13 12.37
C ILE A 69 -9.35 -15.51 12.05
N GLN A 70 -8.73 -16.60 12.53
CA GLN A 70 -9.20 -17.97 12.33
C GLN A 70 -10.55 -18.20 13.02
N GLU A 71 -10.76 -17.62 14.21
CA GLU A 71 -12.03 -17.66 14.93
C GLU A 71 -13.07 -16.70 14.32
N LYS A 72 -12.67 -15.43 14.12
CA LYS A 72 -13.50 -14.36 13.60
C LYS A 72 -12.72 -13.55 12.57
N ASN A 73 -13.01 -13.80 11.31
CA ASN A 73 -12.25 -13.19 10.21
C ASN A 73 -12.56 -11.71 9.93
N SER A 74 -13.43 -11.06 10.71
CA SER A 74 -13.72 -9.63 10.56
C SER A 74 -12.58 -8.82 11.16
N ALA A 75 -12.03 -7.89 10.37
CA ALA A 75 -10.89 -7.09 10.79
C ALA A 75 -10.94 -5.71 10.13
N SER A 76 -10.19 -4.77 10.71
CA SER A 76 -9.88 -3.50 10.08
C SER A 76 -8.38 -3.29 9.97
N LEU A 77 -7.93 -2.61 8.92
CA LEU A 77 -6.54 -2.24 8.70
C LEU A 77 -6.45 -0.72 8.59
N LEU A 78 -5.90 -0.08 9.61
CA LEU A 78 -5.59 1.35 9.59
C LEU A 78 -4.27 1.57 8.85
N LEU A 79 -4.31 2.39 7.81
CA LEU A 79 -3.19 2.81 7.02
C LEU A 79 -2.99 4.31 7.21
N CYS A 80 -1.81 4.67 7.67
CA CYS A 80 -1.42 6.06 7.87
C CYS A 80 -0.48 6.50 6.75
N GLU A 81 -0.49 7.80 6.47
CA GLU A 81 0.52 8.40 5.61
C GLU A 81 1.94 8.12 6.13
N GLU A 82 2.82 7.62 5.27
CA GLU A 82 4.23 7.34 5.61
C GLU A 82 5.19 8.43 5.11
N SER A 83 4.85 9.09 4.01
CA SER A 83 5.56 10.25 3.44
C SER A 83 4.56 11.36 3.10
N LYS A 84 4.99 12.62 3.06
CA LYS A 84 4.07 13.74 2.81
C LYS A 84 3.41 13.65 1.43
N LEU A 85 2.10 13.51 1.41
CA LEU A 85 1.28 13.44 0.20
C LEU A 85 0.58 14.77 -0.09
N TYR A 86 1.30 15.89 -0.01
CA TYR A 86 0.71 17.23 -0.15
C TYR A 86 0.16 17.52 -1.57
N ASN A 87 0.55 16.72 -2.56
CA ASN A 87 -0.05 16.72 -3.90
C ASN A 87 -1.45 16.08 -3.94
N LEU A 88 -1.78 15.23 -2.97
CA LEU A 88 -3.05 14.51 -2.88
C LEU A 88 -3.95 15.12 -1.79
N PHE A 89 -3.40 15.40 -0.61
CA PHE A 89 -4.11 15.94 0.54
C PHE A 89 -3.57 17.32 0.91
N GLN A 90 -4.45 18.20 1.36
CA GLN A 90 -4.07 19.58 1.65
C GLN A 90 -3.06 19.63 2.79
N LYS A 91 -1.96 20.37 2.61
CA LYS A 91 -1.07 20.72 3.72
C LYS A 91 -1.83 21.63 4.68
N PHE A 92 -1.87 21.24 5.95
CA PHE A 92 -2.35 22.13 6.99
C PHE A 92 -1.26 23.14 7.35
N ASP A 93 -1.58 24.42 7.28
CA ASP A 93 -0.66 25.51 7.59
C ASP A 93 -0.75 25.86 9.08
N ASN A 94 0.16 25.30 9.89
CA ASN A 94 0.28 25.68 11.29
C ASN A 94 1.09 26.99 11.40
N LYS A 95 0.40 28.11 11.59
CA LYS A 95 1.01 29.44 11.74
C LYS A 95 1.58 29.70 13.15
N PHE A 96 1.30 28.84 14.12
CA PHE A 96 1.67 29.05 15.52
C PHE A 96 3.02 28.44 15.88
N SER A 97 3.45 27.38 15.18
CA SER A 97 4.74 26.75 15.42
C SER A 97 5.20 25.92 14.21
N SER A 98 6.50 25.57 14.21
CA SER A 98 7.06 24.60 13.24
C SER A 98 6.67 23.14 13.53
N TYR A 99 5.92 22.89 14.60
CA TYR A 99 5.38 21.57 14.92
C TYR A 99 4.22 21.25 13.97
N GLU A 100 4.36 20.20 13.18
CA GLU A 100 3.24 19.71 12.38
C GLU A 100 2.34 18.82 13.22
N ASP A 101 1.05 19.18 13.31
CA ASP A 101 0.05 18.38 13.99
C ASP A 101 -0.13 17.01 13.28
N PRO A 102 0.14 15.87 13.93
CA PRO A 102 -0.09 14.55 13.35
C PRO A 102 -1.54 14.29 12.91
N MET A 103 -2.52 14.97 13.52
CA MET A 103 -3.93 14.87 13.15
C MET A 103 -4.24 15.49 11.79
N SER A 104 -3.37 16.36 11.28
CA SER A 104 -3.47 16.92 9.93
C SER A 104 -3.15 15.91 8.83
N ARG A 105 -2.47 14.80 9.17
CA ARG A 105 -2.02 13.81 8.19
C ARG A 105 -3.18 12.91 7.76
N PRO A 106 -3.24 12.49 6.49
CA PRO A 106 -4.32 11.62 6.02
C PRO A 106 -4.13 10.18 6.51
N ARG A 107 -5.24 9.51 6.82
CA ARG A 107 -5.31 8.09 7.23
C ARG A 107 -6.57 7.46 6.66
N VAL A 108 -6.52 6.16 6.42
CA VAL A 108 -7.67 5.39 5.96
C VAL A 108 -7.76 4.06 6.70
N THR A 109 -8.96 3.73 7.18
CA THR A 109 -9.25 2.41 7.75
C THR A 109 -9.99 1.58 6.71
N LEU A 110 -9.38 0.49 6.26
CA LEU A 110 -10.04 -0.52 5.43
C LEU A 110 -10.73 -1.53 6.36
N ILE A 111 -11.98 -1.88 6.07
CA ILE A 111 -12.79 -2.77 6.91
C ILE A 111 -13.27 -3.92 6.04
N GLY A 112 -13.11 -5.15 6.51
CA GLY A 112 -13.46 -6.31 5.71
C GLY A 112 -13.22 -7.64 6.41
N LYS A 113 -13.12 -8.70 5.59
CA LYS A 113 -12.83 -10.06 6.06
C LYS A 113 -11.49 -10.54 5.54
N LEU A 114 -10.62 -11.04 6.43
CA LEU A 114 -9.34 -11.63 6.05
C LEU A 114 -9.48 -13.13 5.77
N LYS A 115 -9.00 -13.58 4.62
CA LYS A 115 -9.02 -15.01 4.25
C LYS A 115 -7.64 -15.43 3.77
N LYS A 116 -7.22 -16.66 4.15
CA LYS A 116 -6.01 -17.27 3.59
C LYS A 116 -6.14 -17.31 2.06
N THR A 117 -5.06 -16.99 1.36
CA THR A 117 -5.00 -17.03 -0.10
C THR A 117 -3.91 -17.97 -0.58
N LYS A 118 -4.22 -18.71 -1.65
CA LYS A 118 -3.28 -19.60 -2.34
C LYS A 118 -2.79 -19.03 -3.67
N ASP A 119 -3.17 -17.80 -4.01
CA ASP A 119 -2.71 -17.17 -5.25
C ASP A 119 -1.23 -16.82 -5.12
N SER A 120 -0.41 -17.47 -5.94
CA SER A 120 1.04 -17.26 -5.99
C SER A 120 1.40 -15.80 -6.33
N ASN A 121 0.52 -15.06 -7.02
CA ASN A 121 0.76 -13.66 -7.33
C ASN A 121 0.75 -12.77 -6.08
N HIS A 122 -0.08 -13.08 -5.08
CA HIS A 122 -0.07 -12.33 -3.83
C HIS A 122 1.28 -12.45 -3.11
N ARG A 123 1.85 -13.65 -3.10
CA ARG A 123 3.22 -13.90 -2.59
C ARG A 123 4.25 -13.08 -3.36
N LYS A 124 4.23 -13.14 -4.71
CA LYS A 124 5.16 -12.39 -5.56
C LYS A 124 5.11 -10.88 -5.26
N ARG A 125 3.91 -10.29 -5.25
CA ARG A 125 3.70 -8.86 -4.97
C ARG A 125 4.15 -8.48 -3.56
N PHE A 126 3.82 -9.29 -2.56
CA PHE A 126 4.24 -9.03 -1.18
C PHE A 126 5.75 -9.04 -1.01
N ILE A 127 6.44 -10.06 -1.55
CA ILE A 127 7.90 -10.16 -1.45
C ILE A 127 8.60 -9.07 -2.25
N SER A 128 8.11 -8.74 -3.45
CA SER A 128 8.67 -7.65 -4.25
C SER A 128 8.59 -6.31 -3.51
N ARG A 129 7.48 -6.08 -2.81
CA ARG A 129 7.29 -4.89 -1.96
C ARG A 129 8.13 -4.96 -0.68
N HIS A 130 8.26 -6.13 -0.06
CA HIS A 130 8.97 -6.37 1.21
C HIS A 130 10.04 -7.47 1.07
N PRO A 131 11.22 -7.20 0.47
CA PRO A 131 12.19 -8.25 0.14
C PRO A 131 12.69 -9.06 1.33
N ALA A 132 12.82 -8.43 2.51
CA ALA A 132 13.23 -9.10 3.74
C ALA A 132 12.25 -10.22 4.17
N SER A 133 11.00 -10.18 3.71
CA SER A 133 10.02 -11.23 4.00
C SER A 133 10.37 -12.58 3.38
N ASN A 134 11.24 -12.63 2.37
CA ASN A 134 11.70 -13.88 1.78
C ASN A 134 12.41 -14.79 2.81
N LEU A 135 12.96 -14.22 3.89
CA LEU A 135 13.60 -14.98 4.97
C LEU A 135 12.63 -15.89 5.74
N TYR A 136 11.35 -15.51 5.81
CA TYR A 136 10.36 -16.21 6.63
C TYR A 136 9.09 -16.61 5.87
N ALA A 137 8.85 -16.10 4.66
CA ALA A 137 7.65 -16.37 3.87
C ALA A 137 7.45 -17.86 3.50
N ASN A 138 8.47 -18.70 3.65
CA ASN A 138 8.41 -20.14 3.39
C ASN A 138 8.33 -20.99 4.68
N PHE A 139 8.28 -20.38 5.86
CA PHE A 139 8.10 -21.12 7.10
C PHE A 139 6.71 -21.75 7.13
N LYS A 140 6.60 -22.94 7.73
CA LYS A 140 5.38 -23.76 7.70
C LYS A 140 4.17 -23.07 8.34
N ASP A 141 4.41 -22.18 9.30
CA ASP A 141 3.40 -21.40 10.00
C ASP A 141 3.06 -20.08 9.31
N MET A 142 3.80 -19.66 8.28
CA MET A 142 3.59 -18.39 7.60
C MET A 142 2.61 -18.54 6.43
N ASN A 143 1.55 -17.73 6.44
CA ASN A 143 0.48 -17.79 5.44
C ASN A 143 0.17 -16.40 4.88
N PHE A 144 -0.13 -16.33 3.58
CA PHE A 144 -0.66 -15.12 2.97
C PHE A 144 -2.17 -15.02 3.20
N TYR A 145 -2.64 -13.82 3.52
CA TYR A 145 -4.05 -13.47 3.65
C TYR A 145 -4.37 -12.32 2.70
N LYS A 146 -5.56 -12.37 2.10
CA LYS A 146 -6.15 -11.26 1.34
C LYS A 146 -7.38 -10.75 2.08
N MET A 147 -7.51 -9.43 2.20
CA MET A 147 -8.72 -8.81 2.74
C MET A 147 -9.76 -8.61 1.64
N ASP A 148 -10.94 -9.18 1.86
CA ASP A 148 -12.17 -8.86 1.15
C ASP A 148 -12.75 -7.57 1.76
N VAL A 149 -12.40 -6.43 1.16
CA VAL A 149 -12.74 -5.08 1.64
C VAL A 149 -14.24 -4.84 1.44
N LYS A 150 -14.93 -4.45 2.52
CA LYS A 150 -16.37 -4.12 2.52
C LYS A 150 -16.62 -2.62 2.57
N SER A 151 -15.73 -1.87 3.22
CA SER A 151 -15.81 -0.42 3.28
C SER A 151 -14.45 0.20 3.60
N ALA A 152 -14.35 1.50 3.40
CA ALA A 152 -13.21 2.28 3.85
C ALA A 152 -13.67 3.57 4.55
N HIS A 153 -12.93 4.01 5.57
CA HIS A 153 -13.18 5.27 6.25
C HIS A 153 -11.93 6.15 6.17
N LEU A 154 -12.01 7.24 5.43
CA LEU A 154 -10.93 8.21 5.25
C LEU A 154 -11.06 9.35 6.24
N ILE A 155 -9.94 9.68 6.88
CA ILE A 155 -9.68 10.97 7.51
C ILE A 155 -8.54 11.63 6.74
N GLY A 156 -8.85 12.51 5.79
CA GLY A 156 -7.92 13.18 4.88
C GLY A 156 -7.29 14.46 5.44
N GLY A 157 -7.05 14.51 6.75
CA GLY A 157 -6.71 15.71 7.51
C GLY A 157 -7.92 16.32 8.21
N PHE A 158 -7.91 17.63 8.48
CA PHE A 158 -8.94 18.29 9.28
C PHE A 158 -10.30 18.50 8.59
N ALA A 159 -10.35 18.48 7.25
CA ALA A 159 -11.53 18.92 6.51
C ALA A 159 -12.16 17.85 5.61
N GLN A 160 -11.61 16.63 5.56
CA GLN A 160 -12.05 15.60 4.61
C GLN A 160 -12.29 14.28 5.32
N VAL A 161 -13.51 14.07 5.79
CA VAL A 161 -13.96 12.79 6.36
C VAL A 161 -14.93 12.15 5.40
N LYS A 162 -14.68 10.90 4.99
CA LYS A 162 -15.58 10.19 4.08
C LYS A 162 -15.59 8.68 4.33
N TRP A 163 -16.80 8.13 4.40
CA TRP A 163 -17.04 6.70 4.25
C TRP A 163 -17.16 6.32 2.77
N PHE A 164 -16.62 5.16 2.43
CA PHE A 164 -16.72 4.55 1.11
C PHE A 164 -17.29 3.15 1.25
N THR A 165 -18.22 2.83 0.35
CA THR A 165 -18.56 1.44 0.02
C THR A 165 -17.39 0.74 -0.67
N SER A 166 -17.40 -0.60 -0.71
CA SER A 166 -16.44 -1.36 -1.52
C SER A 166 -16.45 -0.94 -3.00
N GLU A 167 -17.62 -0.58 -3.52
CA GLU A 167 -17.86 -0.16 -4.90
C GLU A 167 -17.13 1.12 -5.25
N GLU A 168 -17.06 2.07 -4.31
CA GLU A 168 -16.45 3.38 -4.54
C GLU A 168 -14.92 3.36 -4.43
N ILE A 169 -14.37 2.44 -3.61
CA ILE A 169 -12.94 2.43 -3.26
C ILE A 169 -12.12 1.39 -4.04
N LEU A 170 -12.68 0.22 -4.36
CA LEU A 170 -11.94 -0.83 -5.07
C LEU A 170 -11.71 -0.45 -6.53
N CYS A 171 -10.56 -0.87 -7.08
CA CYS A 171 -10.34 -0.81 -8.51
C CYS A 171 -11.08 -1.97 -9.18
N LYS A 172 -12.09 -1.67 -9.98
CA LYS A 172 -12.86 -2.66 -10.74
C LYS A 172 -12.45 -2.64 -12.22
N ASN A 173 -12.74 -3.72 -12.95
CA ASN A 173 -12.57 -3.82 -14.40
C ASN A 173 -11.13 -3.60 -14.92
N PHE A 174 -10.11 -3.90 -14.11
CA PHE A 174 -8.73 -3.93 -14.59
C PHE A 174 -8.44 -5.25 -15.34
N SER A 175 -7.48 -5.24 -16.26
CA SER A 175 -7.14 -6.38 -17.09
C SER A 175 -5.65 -6.46 -17.41
N ASN A 176 -5.16 -7.69 -17.64
CA ASN A 176 -3.81 -8.02 -18.10
C ASN A 176 -2.67 -7.70 -17.11
N PHE A 177 -2.95 -7.20 -15.90
CA PHE A 177 -1.91 -6.82 -14.94
C PHE A 177 -1.15 -8.03 -14.41
N LYS A 178 -1.85 -9.09 -14.01
CA LYS A 178 -1.24 -10.32 -13.48
C LYS A 178 -0.28 -10.97 -14.48
N GLU A 179 -0.66 -10.96 -15.75
CA GLU A 179 0.10 -11.58 -16.84
C GLU A 179 1.25 -10.69 -17.33
N SER A 180 1.13 -9.36 -17.21
CA SER A 180 2.07 -8.41 -17.82
C SER A 180 3.08 -7.80 -16.84
N GLU A 181 2.72 -7.66 -15.55
CA GLU A 181 3.50 -6.88 -14.58
C GLU A 181 4.97 -7.31 -14.52
N GLU A 182 5.23 -8.61 -14.35
CA GLU A 182 6.59 -9.14 -14.19
C GLU A 182 7.48 -8.84 -15.40
N ASN A 183 6.94 -9.01 -16.60
CA ASN A 183 7.64 -8.72 -17.86
C ASN A 183 7.91 -7.22 -18.03
N ILE A 184 6.93 -6.37 -17.69
CA ILE A 184 7.08 -4.90 -17.77
C ILE A 184 8.14 -4.43 -16.78
N ILE A 185 8.10 -4.89 -15.53
CA ILE A 185 9.09 -4.54 -14.51
C ILE A 185 10.49 -4.95 -14.96
N THR A 186 10.64 -6.18 -15.44
CA THR A 186 11.92 -6.71 -15.91
C THR A 186 12.47 -5.88 -17.07
N HIS A 187 11.65 -5.60 -18.08
CA HIS A 187 12.05 -4.79 -19.23
C HIS A 187 12.43 -3.35 -18.83
N MET A 188 11.64 -2.70 -17.97
CA MET A 188 11.94 -1.35 -17.51
C MET A 188 13.24 -1.28 -16.71
N ASN A 189 13.45 -2.24 -15.81
CA ASN A 189 14.65 -2.26 -14.97
C ASN A 189 15.92 -2.68 -15.74
N SER A 190 15.82 -3.45 -16.83
CA SER A 190 16.98 -3.86 -17.63
C SER A 190 17.31 -2.87 -18.75
N SER A 191 16.29 -2.31 -19.40
CA SER A 191 16.46 -1.56 -20.66
C SER A 191 16.25 -0.05 -20.50
N HIS A 192 15.57 0.41 -19.43
CA HIS A 192 15.12 1.80 -19.29
C HIS A 192 15.57 2.46 -17.98
N LYS A 193 16.74 2.08 -17.47
CA LYS A 193 17.32 2.65 -16.24
C LYS A 193 17.47 4.16 -16.27
N THR A 194 17.90 4.70 -17.41
CA THR A 194 18.01 6.14 -17.63
C THR A 194 16.66 6.83 -17.48
N SER A 195 15.59 6.26 -18.06
CA SER A 195 14.24 6.78 -17.93
C SER A 195 13.75 6.75 -16.48
N ILE A 196 13.96 5.66 -15.74
CA ILE A 196 13.60 5.57 -14.31
C ILE A 196 14.30 6.66 -13.50
N LYS A 197 15.60 6.89 -13.74
CA LYS A 197 16.36 7.97 -13.11
C LYS A 197 15.77 9.35 -13.42
N MET A 198 15.36 9.59 -14.66
CA MET A 198 14.69 10.84 -15.06
C MET A 198 13.33 11.01 -14.38
N TYR A 199 12.53 9.95 -14.25
CA TYR A 199 11.25 10.02 -13.54
C TYR A 199 11.45 10.46 -12.09
N VAL A 200 12.39 9.82 -11.40
CA VAL A 200 12.73 10.12 -10.00
C VAL A 200 13.23 11.56 -9.84
N ASN A 201 14.14 12.01 -10.72
CA ASN A 201 14.75 13.33 -10.60
C ASN A 201 13.80 14.47 -10.97
N ASN A 202 13.01 14.29 -12.03
CA ASN A 202 12.31 15.37 -12.70
C ASN A 202 10.83 15.40 -12.38
N LEU A 203 10.20 14.23 -12.16
CA LEU A 203 8.75 14.12 -11.95
C LEU A 203 8.34 13.81 -10.50
N MET A 204 9.22 13.23 -9.69
CA MET A 204 8.91 12.78 -8.32
C MET A 204 9.44 13.71 -7.23
N LYS A 205 9.39 15.02 -7.49
CA LYS A 205 10.03 16.01 -6.61
C LYS A 205 9.33 16.12 -5.25
N ASN A 206 8.03 15.79 -5.18
CA ASN A 206 7.23 15.84 -3.96
C ASN A 206 7.32 14.54 -3.17
N GLU A 207 7.53 13.42 -3.86
CA GLU A 207 7.53 12.07 -3.29
C GLU A 207 8.91 11.67 -2.76
N ILE A 208 9.98 12.22 -3.36
CA ILE A 208 11.36 11.87 -3.02
C ILE A 208 12.17 13.15 -2.73
N SER A 209 12.76 13.21 -1.55
CA SER A 209 13.63 14.32 -1.15
C SER A 209 14.87 14.41 -2.06
N SER A 210 15.41 15.62 -2.23
CA SER A 210 16.56 15.88 -3.13
C SER A 210 17.77 14.98 -2.81
N THR A 211 18.01 14.67 -1.54
CA THR A 211 19.10 13.80 -1.08
C THR A 211 18.86 12.33 -1.42
N GLN A 212 17.60 11.89 -1.48
CA GLN A 212 17.22 10.51 -1.80
C GLN A 212 17.08 10.23 -3.31
N ARG A 213 16.98 11.26 -4.16
CA ARG A 213 16.80 11.04 -5.61
C ARG A 213 17.99 10.34 -6.29
N LYS A 214 19.22 10.59 -5.82
CA LYS A 214 20.43 9.98 -6.38
C LYS A 214 20.49 8.47 -6.12
N GLY A 215 20.86 7.70 -7.15
CA GLY A 215 21.17 6.27 -7.09
C GLY A 215 20.22 5.41 -7.92
N ASP A 216 20.37 4.09 -7.77
CA ASP A 216 19.75 3.11 -8.66
C ASP A 216 18.37 2.68 -8.20
N TRP A 217 17.38 3.50 -8.54
CA TRP A 217 15.98 3.14 -8.36
C TRP A 217 15.57 2.03 -9.34
N ASN A 218 14.71 1.13 -8.85
CA ASN A 218 14.10 0.05 -9.60
C ASN A 218 12.59 0.09 -9.40
N ILE A 219 11.82 -0.21 -10.44
CA ILE A 219 10.40 -0.49 -10.28
C ILE A 219 10.24 -1.83 -9.58
N THR A 220 9.41 -1.90 -8.56
CA THR A 220 9.14 -3.13 -7.78
C THR A 220 7.69 -3.59 -7.84
N GLY A 221 6.79 -2.76 -8.32
CA GLY A 221 5.38 -3.11 -8.46
C GLY A 221 4.68 -2.13 -9.40
N ILE A 222 3.70 -2.62 -10.14
CA ILE A 222 2.84 -1.82 -11.01
C ILE A 222 1.40 -2.25 -10.74
N ASP A 223 0.50 -1.27 -10.68
CA ASP A 223 -0.92 -1.49 -10.50
C ASP A 223 -1.72 -0.39 -11.24
N PRO A 224 -3.06 -0.45 -11.26
CA PRO A 224 -3.87 0.54 -11.97
C PRO A 224 -3.64 2.00 -11.54
N ASP A 225 -3.09 2.23 -10.35
CA ASP A 225 -2.98 3.56 -9.76
C ASP A 225 -1.58 4.17 -9.93
N GLY A 226 -0.57 3.38 -10.32
CA GLY A 226 0.81 3.83 -10.39
C GLY A 226 1.83 2.71 -10.37
N PHE A 227 3.05 3.04 -9.98
CA PHE A 227 4.11 2.07 -9.79
C PHE A 227 5.00 2.40 -8.59
N ASP A 228 5.47 1.35 -7.92
CA ASP A 228 6.34 1.42 -6.76
C ASP A 228 7.81 1.36 -7.19
N LEU A 229 8.65 2.08 -6.46
CA LEU A 229 10.08 2.18 -6.69
C LEU A 229 10.84 1.85 -5.40
N ARG A 230 12.01 1.22 -5.55
CA ARG A 230 12.93 0.94 -4.45
C ARG A 230 14.37 1.29 -4.81
N LYS A 231 15.07 1.86 -3.83
CA LYS A 231 16.53 2.03 -3.82
C LYS A 231 17.06 1.64 -2.45
N LYS A 232 17.65 0.44 -2.33
CA LYS A 232 18.05 -0.14 -1.04
C LYS A 232 16.86 -0.13 -0.06
N LYS A 233 16.99 0.59 1.06
CA LYS A 233 15.93 0.78 2.07
C LYS A 233 14.88 1.81 1.66
N ASP A 234 15.23 2.75 0.79
CA ASP A 234 14.32 3.82 0.36
C ASP A 234 13.25 3.25 -0.56
N THR A 235 12.03 3.76 -0.40
CA THR A 235 10.87 3.42 -1.21
C THR A 235 10.20 4.68 -1.67
N ALA A 236 9.54 4.62 -2.82
CA ALA A 236 8.73 5.70 -3.34
C ALA A 236 7.64 5.11 -4.23
N ARG A 237 6.65 5.93 -4.55
CA ARG A 237 5.60 5.55 -5.48
C ARG A 237 5.33 6.68 -6.45
N TYR A 238 5.30 6.37 -7.73
CA TYR A 238 4.80 7.30 -8.74
C TYR A 238 3.29 7.12 -8.85
N PHE A 239 2.54 8.21 -8.67
CA PHE A 239 1.09 8.23 -8.76
C PHE A 239 0.66 8.60 -10.18
N PHE A 240 -0.13 7.75 -10.84
CA PHE A 240 -0.72 8.14 -12.12
C PHE A 240 -1.76 9.26 -11.93
N GLU A 241 -1.84 10.17 -12.89
CA GLU A 241 -2.83 11.26 -12.91
C GLU A 241 -4.27 10.71 -13.00
N LYS A 242 -4.44 9.54 -13.62
CA LYS A 242 -5.68 8.79 -13.76
C LYS A 242 -5.38 7.30 -13.70
N GLU A 243 -6.36 6.53 -13.24
CA GLU A 243 -6.29 5.08 -13.20
C GLU A 243 -6.16 4.44 -14.60
N VAL A 244 -5.47 3.30 -14.64
CA VAL A 244 -5.16 2.56 -15.86
C VAL A 244 -5.80 1.17 -15.75
N PHE A 245 -6.88 0.95 -16.49
CA PHE A 245 -7.64 -0.31 -16.43
C PHE A 245 -7.06 -1.45 -17.28
N ASN A 246 -6.03 -1.22 -18.08
CA ASN A 246 -5.46 -2.27 -18.92
C ASN A 246 -3.94 -2.12 -18.99
N ALA A 247 -3.23 -3.15 -18.54
CA ALA A 247 -1.77 -3.17 -18.52
C ALA A 247 -1.14 -2.96 -19.90
N LYS A 248 -1.84 -3.31 -21.00
CA LYS A 248 -1.37 -3.06 -22.37
C LYS A 248 -1.13 -1.57 -22.67
N LYS A 249 -1.79 -0.66 -21.94
CA LYS A 249 -1.60 0.79 -22.07
C LYS A 249 -0.33 1.31 -21.37
N LEU A 250 0.28 0.52 -20.48
CA LEU A 250 1.43 0.96 -19.68
C LEU A 250 2.64 1.35 -20.54
N ARG A 251 2.86 0.69 -21.68
CA ARG A 251 3.94 1.07 -22.60
C ARG A 251 3.82 2.53 -23.05
N GLY A 252 2.63 2.93 -23.51
CA GLY A 252 2.38 4.32 -23.92
C GLY A 252 2.54 5.30 -22.77
N ILE A 253 2.17 4.90 -21.55
CA ILE A 253 2.36 5.71 -20.35
C ILE A 253 3.85 5.92 -20.06
N PHE A 254 4.67 4.87 -20.06
CA PHE A 254 6.11 5.01 -19.83
C PHE A 254 6.79 5.86 -20.91
N VAL A 255 6.42 5.72 -22.19
CA VAL A 255 6.93 6.59 -23.26
C VAL A 255 6.57 8.06 -23.01
N ASN A 256 5.32 8.33 -22.63
CA ASN A 256 4.89 9.68 -22.29
C ASN A 256 5.62 10.24 -21.05
N LEU A 257 5.84 9.42 -20.03
CA LEU A 257 6.63 9.81 -18.85
C LEU A 257 8.08 10.14 -19.22
N HIS A 258 8.69 9.37 -20.12
CA HIS A 258 10.02 9.68 -20.64
C HIS A 258 10.05 11.04 -21.30
N LYS A 259 9.14 11.29 -22.24
CA LYS A 259 9.02 12.59 -22.92
C LYS A 259 8.83 13.75 -21.93
N LYS A 260 7.87 13.63 -21.02
CA LYS A 260 7.64 14.66 -19.98
C LYS A 260 8.89 14.89 -19.12
N SER A 261 9.60 13.82 -18.77
CA SER A 261 10.80 13.94 -17.93
C SER A 261 11.98 14.55 -18.68
N SER A 262 12.08 14.39 -19.99
CA SER A 262 13.16 14.97 -20.81
C SER A 262 12.94 16.45 -21.13
N GLU A 263 11.70 16.93 -21.07
CA GLU A 263 11.35 18.35 -21.28
C GLU A 263 11.64 19.22 -20.04
N ILE A 264 11.80 18.60 -18.86
CA ILE A 264 12.14 19.28 -17.61
C ILE A 264 13.66 19.25 -17.46
N ASN A 265 14.32 20.31 -17.92
CA ASN A 265 15.73 20.57 -17.67
C ASN A 265 15.99 20.89 -16.19
#